data_AF-A0AAW1CIL3-F1
#
_entry.id   AF-A0AAW1CIL3-F1
#
_cell.length_a   1.000
_cell.length_b   1.000
_cell.length_c   1.000
_cell.angle_alpha   90.00
_cell.angle_beta   90.00
_cell.angle_gamma   90.00
#
_symmetry.space_group_name_H-M   'P 1'
#
loop_
_entity.id
_entity.type
_entity.pdbx_description
1 polymer ?
#
loop_
_entity_poly.entity_id
_entity_poly.type
_entity_poly.pdbx_seq_one_letter_code
_entity_poly.pdbx_strand_id
1 'polypeptide(L)'
;MGLLLGVNIFLLIFITITFYLLTRLRNTSLMNDVETIYTGENGMENFGLLDKLNGLDHLPYWQGSPCNDIRASEGSFFPPREVTKKDIVHVFDKDLCRIWPLRYRWDEVKNGVTVGRYTPDDNMLTSGDRYKDNKCFCPGRQSCPPDGLQDISPCQFDAPVFLSYPHFYGMKNKEITSAVEGLSPDKEKHETFLKIQQKLGVPLEARVRVQLNLKVTHSNYGIARKFPSIMFPIVWVEEGAEELPDYLIRWIYLSTTLCSWLVPFVSYGTIVLGAFLIVSAFIKAYRKVVFTRENLELGKAKLRRGSSFFINGQHRLLIIRDSYTLLQDQPTVAETSFDPDP
;
A
#
# COMPACT_ATOMS: atom_id res chain seq x y z
N MET A 1 -6.93 52.32 33.44
CA MET A 1 -5.50 51.98 33.32
C MET A 1 -5.19 50.51 33.62
N GLY A 2 -5.82 49.86 34.61
CA GLY A 2 -5.58 48.44 34.93
C GLY A 2 -6.05 47.40 33.89
N LEU A 3 -7.14 47.67 33.15
CA LEU A 3 -7.63 46.76 32.09
C LEU A 3 -6.67 46.69 30.89
N LEU A 4 -6.10 47.83 30.48
CA LEU A 4 -5.16 47.91 29.34
C LEU A 4 -3.81 47.26 29.61
N LEU A 5 -3.37 47.25 30.88
CA LEU A 5 -2.17 46.54 31.35
C LEU A 5 -2.41 45.03 31.45
N GLY A 6 -3.59 44.59 31.91
CA GLY A 6 -3.95 43.17 31.98
C GLY A 6 -4.10 42.52 30.60
N VAL A 7 -4.72 43.22 29.65
CA VAL A 7 -4.83 42.74 28.25
C VAL A 7 -3.45 42.67 27.59
N ASN A 8 -2.57 43.67 27.79
CA ASN A 8 -1.21 43.61 27.26
C ASN A 8 -0.38 42.47 27.85
N ILE A 9 -0.48 42.21 29.15
CA ILE A 9 0.25 41.10 29.79
C ILE A 9 -0.31 39.75 29.33
N PHE A 10 -1.63 39.59 29.22
CA PHE A 10 -2.22 38.34 28.74
C PHE A 10 -1.89 38.11 27.26
N LEU A 11 -1.90 39.16 26.44
CA LEU A 11 -1.49 39.09 25.05
C LEU A 11 0.02 38.83 24.91
N LEU A 12 0.87 39.44 25.73
CA LEU A 12 2.31 39.16 25.78
C LEU A 12 2.59 37.75 26.26
N ILE A 13 1.92 37.25 27.30
CA ILE A 13 2.05 35.86 27.76
C ILE A 13 1.54 34.91 26.69
N PHE A 14 0.41 35.20 26.06
CA PHE A 14 -0.13 34.37 24.97
C PHE A 14 0.79 34.39 23.76
N ILE A 15 1.34 35.54 23.36
CA ILE A 15 2.32 35.67 22.28
C ILE A 15 3.61 34.96 22.66
N THR A 16 4.10 35.09 23.89
CA THR A 16 5.36 34.45 24.32
C THR A 16 5.19 32.95 24.47
N ILE A 17 4.05 32.47 25.01
CA ILE A 17 3.72 31.05 25.08
C ILE A 17 3.51 30.49 23.68
N THR A 18 2.72 31.15 22.82
CA THR A 18 2.49 30.70 21.45
C THR A 18 3.78 30.74 20.63
N PHE A 19 4.58 31.80 20.76
CA PHE A 19 5.87 31.92 20.10
C PHE A 19 6.87 30.90 20.64
N TYR A 20 6.94 30.67 21.95
CA TYR A 20 7.80 29.64 22.57
C TYR A 20 7.33 28.23 22.21
N LEU A 21 6.02 27.97 22.20
CA LEU A 21 5.43 26.70 21.79
C LEU A 21 5.71 26.45 20.31
N LEU A 22 5.52 27.44 19.44
CA LEU A 22 5.78 27.34 18.00
C LEU A 22 7.28 27.31 17.66
N THR A 23 8.14 28.08 18.35
CA THR A 23 9.60 28.00 18.16
C THR A 23 10.18 26.73 18.75
N ARG A 24 9.62 26.19 19.85
CA ARG A 24 9.92 24.83 20.28
C ARG A 24 9.43 23.82 19.26
N LEU A 25 8.20 23.89 18.75
CA LEU A 25 7.70 23.01 17.70
C LEU A 25 8.60 23.05 16.46
N ARG A 26 9.14 24.23 16.12
CA ARG A 26 10.12 24.42 15.02
C ARG A 26 11.51 23.84 15.35
N ASN A 27 11.94 23.84 16.61
CA ASN A 27 13.20 23.23 17.06
C ASN A 27 13.05 21.73 17.41
N THR A 28 11.87 21.23 17.74
CA THR A 28 11.57 19.81 17.97
C THR A 28 11.17 19.09 16.68
N SER A 29 10.72 19.79 15.63
CA SER A 29 10.73 19.26 14.26
C SER A 29 12.13 19.24 13.65
N LEU A 30 13.13 19.79 14.35
CA LEU A 30 14.57 19.70 14.08
C LEU A 30 15.32 18.91 15.16
N MET A 31 14.65 18.04 15.93
CA MET A 31 15.34 17.03 16.74
C MET A 31 15.74 15.87 15.82
N ASN A 32 16.90 15.25 16.11
CA ASN A 32 17.42 14.06 15.42
C ASN A 32 16.61 12.80 15.80
N ASP A 33 15.29 12.88 15.74
CA ASP A 33 14.45 11.73 16.05
C ASP A 33 14.59 10.71 14.92
N VAL A 34 15.02 9.50 15.27
CA VAL A 34 15.23 8.42 14.31
C VAL A 34 14.06 7.46 14.42
N GLU A 35 13.20 7.52 13.41
CA GLU A 35 12.10 6.59 13.22
C GLU A 35 12.58 5.39 12.38
N THR A 36 12.47 4.19 12.95
CA THR A 36 12.70 2.95 12.23
C THR A 36 11.35 2.37 11.85
N ILE A 37 11.10 2.22 10.55
CA ILE A 37 9.80 1.82 9.99
C ILE A 37 9.96 0.48 9.26
N TYR A 38 8.95 -0.38 9.35
CA TYR A 38 8.87 -1.62 8.58
C TYR A 38 8.67 -1.34 7.09
N THR A 39 9.61 -1.80 6.27
CA THR A 39 9.62 -1.60 4.80
C THR A 39 8.60 -2.45 4.05
N GLY A 40 8.08 -3.50 4.68
CA GLY A 40 7.18 -4.47 4.04
C GLY A 40 7.88 -5.62 3.30
N GLU A 41 9.21 -5.72 3.36
CA GLU A 41 9.99 -6.79 2.70
C GLU A 41 9.53 -8.21 3.10
N ASN A 42 9.26 -8.42 4.40
CA ASN A 42 8.80 -9.69 4.95
C ASN A 42 7.26 -9.84 4.92
N GLY A 43 6.54 -8.89 4.30
CA GLY A 43 5.09 -8.90 4.20
C GLY A 43 4.46 -7.53 4.48
N MET A 44 3.27 -7.31 3.91
CA MET A 44 2.56 -6.03 3.95
C MET A 44 1.77 -5.80 5.25
N GLU A 45 1.71 -6.77 6.16
CA GLU A 45 0.97 -6.69 7.43
C GLU A 45 1.49 -5.61 8.39
N ASN A 46 2.81 -5.37 8.36
CA ASN A 46 3.47 -4.36 9.18
C ASN A 46 3.95 -3.16 8.37
N PHE A 47 3.65 -3.10 7.06
CA PHE A 47 4.15 -2.05 6.17
C PHE A 47 3.81 -0.65 6.70
N GLY A 48 4.82 0.21 6.80
CA GLY A 48 4.64 1.60 7.24
C GLY A 48 4.42 1.77 8.75
N LEU A 49 4.47 0.70 9.54
CA LEU A 49 4.43 0.79 11.01
C LEU A 49 5.80 1.11 11.58
N LEU A 50 5.83 1.88 12.66
CA LEU A 50 7.00 2.12 13.48
C LEU A 50 7.42 0.84 14.22
N ASP A 51 8.71 0.50 14.10
CA ASP A 51 9.41 -0.51 14.89
C ASP A 51 10.06 0.12 16.11
N LYS A 52 10.80 1.22 15.89
CA LYS A 52 11.52 1.94 16.94
C LYS A 52 11.44 3.44 16.75
N LEU A 53 11.39 4.15 17.88
CA LEU A 53 11.56 5.59 17.97
C LEU A 53 12.79 5.87 18.83
N ASN A 54 13.83 6.48 18.26
CA ASN A 54 15.09 6.75 18.96
C ASN A 54 15.74 5.50 19.57
N GLY A 55 15.61 4.36 18.88
CA GLY A 55 16.13 3.07 19.33
C GLY A 55 15.27 2.35 20.38
N LEU A 56 14.20 2.98 20.89
CA LEU A 56 13.25 2.38 21.82
C LEU A 56 12.10 1.71 21.06
N ASP A 57 11.65 0.55 21.54
CA ASP A 57 10.51 -0.22 21.03
C ASP A 57 9.18 0.11 21.74
N HIS A 58 9.19 1.14 22.59
CA HIS A 58 8.04 1.61 23.35
C HIS A 58 8.16 3.11 23.63
N LEU A 59 7.03 3.75 23.91
CA LEU A 59 6.97 5.14 24.34
C LEU A 59 7.45 5.27 25.80
N PRO A 60 8.42 6.15 26.09
CA PRO A 60 8.97 6.30 27.44
C PRO A 60 8.04 7.04 28.40
N TYR A 61 6.95 7.64 27.91
CA TYR A 61 6.06 8.51 28.68
C TYR A 61 4.99 7.75 29.48
N TRP A 62 4.67 6.51 29.07
CA TRP A 62 3.56 5.73 29.62
C TRP A 62 4.05 4.43 30.22
N GLN A 63 3.32 3.93 31.22
CA GLN A 63 3.68 2.70 31.95
C GLN A 63 2.90 1.51 31.40
N GLY A 64 3.61 0.58 30.76
CA GLY A 64 3.07 -0.70 30.31
C GLY A 64 2.11 -0.62 29.12
N SER A 65 1.90 -1.77 28.49
CA SER A 65 1.00 -1.94 27.35
C SER A 65 -0.47 -1.89 27.82
N PRO A 66 -1.41 -1.33 27.05
CA PRO A 66 -1.25 -0.81 25.68
C PRO A 66 -0.76 0.64 25.58
N CYS A 67 -0.60 1.35 26.69
CA CYS A 67 -0.35 2.79 26.65
C CYS A 67 1.05 3.18 26.18
N ASN A 68 2.04 2.33 26.40
CA ASN A 68 3.41 2.56 25.96
C ASN A 68 3.73 1.96 24.58
N ASP A 69 2.74 1.40 23.88
CA ASP A 69 2.97 0.82 22.56
C ASP A 69 3.30 1.92 21.54
N ILE A 70 4.21 1.62 20.60
CA ILE A 70 4.61 2.52 19.50
C ILE A 70 4.24 1.97 18.11
N ARG A 71 3.68 0.76 18.04
CA ARG A 71 3.37 0.07 16.78
C ARG A 71 2.18 0.74 16.06
N ALA A 72 2.48 1.80 15.32
CA ALA A 72 1.55 2.63 14.59
C ALA A 72 2.21 3.21 13.33
N SER A 73 1.40 3.69 12.39
CA SER A 73 1.90 4.46 11.25
C SER A 73 2.21 5.90 11.66
N GLU A 74 3.23 6.51 11.07
CA GLU A 74 3.48 7.96 11.17
C GLU A 74 2.38 8.79 10.47
N GLY A 75 1.56 8.16 9.62
CA GLY A 75 0.47 8.82 8.91
C GLY A 75 0.62 8.79 7.39
N SER A 76 1.84 8.56 6.87
CA SER A 76 2.09 8.50 5.43
C SER A 76 1.74 7.15 4.78
N PHE A 77 1.96 6.04 5.49
CA PHE A 77 1.77 4.68 4.97
C PHE A 77 1.15 3.77 6.01
N PHE A 78 0.12 3.04 5.62
CA PHE A 78 -0.57 2.08 6.48
C PHE A 78 -0.47 0.68 5.89
N PRO A 79 -0.49 -0.38 6.73
CA PRO A 79 -0.70 -1.73 6.22
C PRO A 79 -1.98 -1.80 5.38
N PRO A 80 -1.93 -2.27 4.11
CA PRO A 80 -3.10 -2.29 3.26
C PRO A 80 -4.24 -3.13 3.86
N ARG A 81 -5.44 -2.55 3.96
CA ARG A 81 -6.63 -3.26 4.46
C ARG A 81 -7.00 -4.46 3.57
N GLU A 82 -6.69 -4.41 2.28
CA GLU A 82 -6.87 -5.56 1.38
C GLU A 82 -6.05 -6.79 1.84
N VAL A 83 -4.91 -6.58 2.51
CA VAL A 83 -4.07 -7.65 3.07
C VAL A 83 -4.51 -7.96 4.50
N THR A 84 -4.47 -6.96 5.38
CA THR A 84 -4.64 -7.14 6.83
C THR A 84 -6.07 -7.50 7.25
N LYS A 85 -7.08 -7.11 6.45
CA LYS A 85 -8.51 -7.21 6.75
C LYS A 85 -8.93 -6.56 8.09
N LYS A 86 -8.10 -5.67 8.64
CA LYS A 86 -8.38 -4.95 9.89
C LYS A 86 -9.15 -3.67 9.64
N ASP A 87 -10.10 -3.38 10.51
CA ASP A 87 -10.88 -2.14 10.48
C ASP A 87 -10.30 -1.03 11.36
N ILE A 88 -9.22 -1.31 12.10
CA ILE A 88 -8.54 -0.32 12.93
C ILE A 88 -7.10 -0.17 12.43
N VAL A 89 -6.73 1.07 12.15
CA VAL A 89 -5.35 1.49 11.90
C VAL A 89 -4.90 2.38 13.04
N HIS A 90 -3.62 2.35 13.38
CA HIS A 90 -3.07 3.21 14.43
C HIS A 90 -2.20 4.27 13.77
N VAL A 91 -2.38 5.53 14.16
CA VAL A 91 -1.52 6.63 13.78
C VAL A 91 -0.75 7.13 15.00
N PHE A 92 0.51 7.50 14.83
CA PHE A 92 1.34 8.11 15.85
C PHE A 92 1.98 9.36 15.27
N ASP A 93 1.88 10.43 16.03
CA ASP A 93 2.73 11.59 15.89
C ASP A 93 3.19 11.98 17.30
N LYS A 94 4.37 12.61 17.40
CA LYS A 94 4.96 13.02 18.68
C LYS A 94 4.03 13.96 19.47
N ASP A 95 3.28 14.82 18.77
CA ASP A 95 2.40 15.82 19.38
C ASP A 95 1.12 15.18 19.92
N LEU A 96 0.73 14.00 19.39
CA LEU A 96 -0.37 13.19 19.90
C LEU A 96 -0.03 12.45 21.21
N CYS A 97 1.26 12.33 21.55
CA CYS A 97 1.78 11.76 22.80
C CYS A 97 1.50 10.26 23.02
N ARG A 98 0.70 9.62 22.17
CA ARG A 98 0.37 8.18 22.18
C ARG A 98 -0.18 7.77 20.81
N ILE A 99 -0.29 6.47 20.58
CA ILE A 99 -0.96 5.95 19.38
C ILE A 99 -2.46 6.29 19.39
N TRP A 100 -2.99 6.75 18.26
CA TRP A 100 -4.39 7.05 18.04
C TRP A 100 -5.02 5.96 17.16
N PRO A 101 -5.95 5.14 17.70
CA PRO A 101 -6.70 4.18 16.91
C PRO A 101 -7.75 4.90 16.05
N LEU A 102 -7.69 4.69 14.74
CA LEU A 102 -8.66 5.17 13.76
C LEU A 102 -9.43 3.97 13.19
N ARG A 103 -10.75 4.05 13.23
CA ARG A 103 -11.68 3.02 12.80
C ARG A 103 -12.23 3.32 11.40
N TYR A 104 -12.19 2.32 10.54
CA TYR A 104 -12.87 2.30 9.25
C TYR A 104 -14.38 2.47 9.44
N ARG A 105 -14.98 3.37 8.66
CA ARG A 105 -16.41 3.67 8.72
C ARG A 105 -17.14 3.22 7.46
N TRP A 106 -16.72 3.67 6.29
CA TRP A 106 -17.29 3.29 5.00
C TRP A 106 -16.35 3.63 3.84
N ASP A 107 -16.69 3.14 2.64
CA ASP A 107 -15.98 3.45 1.40
C ASP A 107 -16.51 4.75 0.78
N GLU A 108 -15.59 5.57 0.28
CA GLU A 108 -15.85 6.81 -0.45
C GLU A 108 -15.07 6.79 -1.77
N VAL A 109 -15.49 7.63 -2.72
CA VAL A 109 -14.75 7.86 -3.96
C VAL A 109 -14.15 9.25 -3.92
N LYS A 110 -12.83 9.34 -4.01
CA LYS A 110 -12.09 10.60 -4.15
C LYS A 110 -11.24 10.55 -5.40
N ASN A 111 -11.42 11.52 -6.30
CA ASN A 111 -10.67 11.61 -7.56
C ASN A 111 -10.71 10.32 -8.41
N GLY A 112 -11.87 9.64 -8.42
CA GLY A 112 -12.07 8.38 -9.16
C GLY A 112 -11.40 7.15 -8.52
N VAL A 113 -10.82 7.29 -7.32
CA VAL A 113 -10.21 6.21 -6.54
C VAL A 113 -11.08 5.88 -5.33
N THR A 114 -11.37 4.59 -5.13
CA THR A 114 -12.06 4.11 -3.92
C THR A 114 -11.11 4.15 -2.72
N VAL A 115 -11.54 4.82 -1.65
CA VAL A 115 -10.81 4.99 -0.39
C VAL A 115 -11.72 4.61 0.77
N GLY A 116 -11.15 4.04 1.83
CA GLY A 116 -11.86 3.88 3.10
C GLY A 116 -11.77 5.16 3.92
N ARG A 117 -12.90 5.64 4.45
CA ARG A 117 -12.92 6.72 5.45
C ARG A 117 -12.68 6.13 6.83
N TYR A 118 -11.69 6.68 7.53
CA TYR A 118 -11.33 6.35 8.90
C TYR A 118 -11.53 7.57 9.79
N THR A 119 -12.11 7.39 10.97
CA THR A 119 -12.22 8.42 12.00
C THR A 119 -11.69 7.88 13.31
N PRO A 120 -11.37 8.71 14.31
CA PRO A 120 -11.03 8.23 15.64
C PRO A 120 -12.01 7.18 16.17
N ASP A 121 -11.46 6.19 16.87
CA ASP A 121 -12.27 5.20 17.58
C ASP A 121 -13.13 5.87 18.66
N ASP A 122 -14.33 5.33 18.87
CA ASP A 122 -15.33 5.92 19.77
C ASP A 122 -14.82 6.00 21.22
N ASN A 123 -13.89 5.12 21.62
CA ASN A 123 -13.30 5.11 22.96
C ASN A 123 -11.93 5.78 23.06
N MET A 124 -11.42 6.40 21.98
CA MET A 124 -10.07 6.97 21.96
C MET A 124 -9.83 7.99 23.09
N LEU A 125 -10.76 8.95 23.28
CA LEU A 125 -10.69 9.97 24.34
C LEU A 125 -11.66 9.69 25.49
N THR A 126 -12.16 8.46 25.63
CA THR A 126 -12.97 8.08 26.79
C THR A 126 -12.11 8.05 28.04
N SER A 127 -12.62 8.57 29.15
CA SER A 127 -11.91 8.60 30.43
C SER A 127 -11.46 7.19 30.84
N GLY A 128 -10.23 7.08 31.36
CA GLY A 128 -9.69 5.84 31.92
C GLY A 128 -10.51 5.29 33.10
N ASP A 129 -11.36 6.11 33.71
CA ASP A 129 -12.29 5.67 34.75
C ASP A 129 -13.49 4.89 34.17
N ARG A 130 -13.81 5.06 32.88
CA ARG A 130 -14.88 4.35 32.16
C ARG A 130 -14.36 3.30 31.18
N TYR A 131 -13.18 3.51 30.59
CA TYR A 131 -12.57 2.59 29.63
C TYR A 131 -11.20 2.12 30.12
N LYS A 132 -11.09 0.82 30.42
CA LYS A 132 -9.95 0.25 31.15
C LYS A 132 -8.62 0.43 30.43
N ASP A 133 -8.58 0.30 29.10
CA ASP A 133 -7.33 0.41 28.34
C ASP A 133 -6.77 1.85 28.38
N ASN A 134 -7.62 2.86 28.63
CA ASN A 134 -7.17 4.24 28.77
C ASN A 134 -6.68 4.57 30.19
N LYS A 135 -6.79 3.65 31.16
CA LYS A 135 -6.42 3.92 32.56
C LYS A 135 -4.94 4.24 32.72
N CYS A 136 -4.07 3.60 31.93
CA CYS A 136 -2.62 3.82 32.00
C CYS A 136 -2.18 5.18 31.43
N PHE A 137 -3.04 5.92 30.71
CA PHE A 137 -2.78 7.31 30.29
C PHE A 137 -2.99 8.33 31.41
N CYS A 138 -3.27 7.88 32.62
CA CYS A 138 -3.43 8.74 33.79
C CYS A 138 -2.66 8.22 35.01
N PRO A 139 -1.32 8.13 34.92
CA PRO A 139 -0.50 7.60 36.01
C PRO A 139 -0.57 8.51 37.25
N GLY A 140 -0.64 7.89 38.43
CA GLY A 140 -0.51 8.60 39.71
C GLY A 140 -1.69 9.49 40.11
N ARG A 141 -2.81 9.48 39.39
CA ARG A 141 -4.02 10.24 39.77
C ARG A 141 -5.14 9.34 40.26
N GLN A 142 -5.91 9.87 41.20
CA GLN A 142 -7.09 9.19 41.74
C GLN A 142 -8.23 9.11 40.73
N SER A 143 -8.39 10.12 39.88
CA SER A 143 -9.38 10.17 38.79
C SER A 143 -8.74 10.65 37.50
N CYS A 144 -9.17 10.04 36.40
CA CYS A 144 -8.70 10.36 35.06
C CYS A 144 -9.35 11.63 34.51
N PRO A 145 -8.77 12.24 33.46
CA PRO A 145 -9.44 13.33 32.75
C PRO A 145 -10.84 12.89 32.29
N PRO A 146 -11.82 13.80 32.28
CA PRO A 146 -13.16 13.48 31.78
C PRO A 146 -13.14 13.19 30.28
N ASP A 147 -14.22 12.61 29.77
CA ASP A 147 -14.31 12.20 28.37
C ASP A 147 -14.10 13.37 27.40
N GLY A 148 -13.32 13.11 26.35
CA GLY A 148 -12.94 14.10 25.35
C GLY A 148 -11.65 14.85 25.68
N LEU A 149 -11.01 14.56 26.82
CA LEU A 149 -9.69 15.07 27.19
C LEU A 149 -8.65 13.96 27.30
N GLN A 150 -7.46 14.25 26.80
CA GLN A 150 -6.26 13.45 27.00
C GLN A 150 -5.20 14.31 27.68
N ASP A 151 -4.59 13.80 28.75
CA ASP A 151 -3.45 14.45 29.36
C ASP A 151 -2.19 14.18 28.55
N ILE A 152 -1.44 15.23 28.19
CA ILE A 152 -0.14 15.11 27.51
C ILE A 152 1.00 15.71 28.32
N SER A 153 0.79 15.98 29.61
CA SER A 153 1.83 16.49 30.51
C SER A 153 3.09 15.62 30.50
N PRO A 154 3.02 14.26 30.54
CA PRO A 154 4.22 13.42 30.59
C PRO A 154 5.16 13.53 29.39
N CYS A 155 4.65 13.84 28.19
CA CYS A 155 5.49 14.06 26.99
C CYS A 155 5.83 15.53 26.76
N GLN A 156 5.17 16.47 27.46
CA GLN A 156 5.37 17.92 27.35
C GLN A 156 6.06 18.51 28.58
N PHE A 157 7.10 17.85 29.09
CA PHE A 157 7.92 18.34 30.21
C PHE A 157 7.09 18.68 31.46
N ASP A 158 6.08 17.87 31.76
CA ASP A 158 5.14 18.03 32.87
C ASP A 158 4.31 19.34 32.84
N ALA A 159 4.25 20.01 31.69
CA ALA A 159 3.36 21.15 31.51
C ALA A 159 1.89 20.68 31.54
N PRO A 160 0.96 21.40 32.21
CA PRO A 160 -0.42 20.94 32.43
C PRO A 160 -1.30 21.11 31.17
N VAL A 161 -0.91 20.47 30.07
CA VAL A 161 -1.50 20.57 28.75
C VAL A 161 -2.33 19.32 28.44
N PHE A 162 -3.49 19.54 27.84
CA PHE A 162 -4.46 18.51 27.51
C PHE A 162 -4.89 18.63 26.05
N LEU A 163 -5.01 17.50 25.36
CA LEU A 163 -5.60 17.44 24.03
C LEU A 163 -7.11 17.23 24.10
N SER A 164 -7.81 17.85 23.17
CA SER A 164 -9.22 17.57 22.84
C SER A 164 -9.42 17.69 21.33
N TYR A 165 -10.63 17.37 20.84
CA TYR A 165 -11.03 17.84 19.52
C TYR A 165 -11.29 19.35 19.52
N PRO A 166 -11.21 20.02 18.36
CA PRO A 166 -11.48 21.45 18.25
C PRO A 166 -12.86 21.83 18.78
N HIS A 167 -12.91 22.98 19.45
CA HIS A 167 -14.09 23.50 20.15
C HIS A 167 -14.74 22.51 21.13
N PHE A 168 -13.94 21.58 21.68
CA PHE A 168 -14.43 20.47 22.52
C PHE A 168 -15.52 19.63 21.83
N TYR A 169 -15.41 19.42 20.51
CA TYR A 169 -16.32 18.59 19.74
C TYR A 169 -16.48 17.20 20.37
N GLY A 170 -17.73 16.73 20.50
CA GLY A 170 -18.07 15.44 21.11
C GLY A 170 -18.04 15.40 22.64
N MET A 171 -17.66 16.48 23.32
CA MET A 171 -17.61 16.54 24.78
C MET A 171 -19.01 16.72 25.40
N LYS A 172 -19.35 15.87 26.38
CA LYS A 172 -20.64 15.92 27.09
C LYS A 172 -20.61 16.70 28.41
N ASN A 173 -19.41 16.93 28.96
CA ASN A 173 -19.27 17.64 30.23
C ASN A 173 -19.52 19.13 30.05
N LYS A 174 -20.70 19.59 30.51
CA LYS A 174 -21.10 21.00 30.40
C LYS A 174 -20.19 21.94 31.18
N GLU A 175 -19.59 21.53 32.29
CA GLU A 175 -18.71 22.39 33.10
C GLU A 175 -17.50 22.86 32.31
N ILE A 176 -17.00 22.04 31.38
CA ILE A 176 -15.87 22.41 30.51
C ILE A 176 -16.35 23.26 29.34
N THR A 177 -17.43 22.87 28.68
CA THR A 177 -17.90 23.55 27.47
C THR A 177 -18.58 24.88 27.74
N SER A 178 -19.18 25.09 28.92
CA SER A 178 -19.82 26.38 29.26
C SER A 178 -18.86 27.36 29.94
N ALA A 179 -17.67 26.92 30.35
CA ALA A 179 -16.68 27.78 30.98
C ALA A 179 -16.01 28.78 30.02
N VAL A 180 -16.18 28.59 28.70
CA VAL A 180 -15.56 29.41 27.67
C VAL A 180 -16.61 29.83 26.65
N GLU A 181 -16.75 31.13 26.45
CA GLU A 181 -17.62 31.69 25.41
C GLU A 181 -16.92 31.66 24.04
N GLY A 182 -17.69 31.51 22.96
CA GLY A 182 -17.16 31.48 21.58
C GLY A 182 -16.87 30.07 21.04
N LEU A 183 -17.17 29.01 21.79
CA LEU A 183 -17.10 27.64 21.29
C LEU A 183 -18.24 27.35 20.31
N SER A 184 -17.94 26.78 19.14
CA SER A 184 -18.93 26.42 18.12
C SER A 184 -18.57 25.04 17.53
N PRO A 185 -18.76 23.94 18.29
CA PRO A 185 -18.40 22.60 17.83
C PRO A 185 -19.23 22.18 16.61
N ASP A 186 -18.56 21.85 15.52
CA ASP A 186 -19.16 21.43 14.25
C ASP A 186 -18.46 20.15 13.77
N LYS A 187 -19.25 19.16 13.33
CA LYS A 187 -18.71 17.86 12.91
C LYS A 187 -17.83 17.99 11.66
N GLU A 188 -18.28 18.72 10.64
CA GLU A 188 -17.57 18.82 9.37
C GLU A 188 -16.24 19.56 9.53
N LYS A 189 -16.21 20.54 10.43
CA LYS A 189 -15.01 21.37 10.70
C LYS A 189 -14.08 20.79 11.74
N HIS A 190 -14.56 20.00 12.70
CA HIS A 190 -13.77 19.60 13.87
C HIS A 190 -13.58 18.09 14.02
N GLU A 191 -14.23 17.26 13.20
CA GLU A 191 -13.93 15.82 13.15
C GLU A 191 -12.57 15.58 12.49
N THR A 192 -11.75 14.73 13.13
CA THR A 192 -10.54 14.16 12.52
C THR A 192 -10.92 13.00 11.60
N PHE A 193 -10.34 12.94 10.40
CA PHE A 193 -10.54 11.81 9.51
C PHE A 193 -9.37 11.60 8.55
N LEU A 194 -9.20 10.34 8.12
CA LEU A 194 -8.27 9.94 7.07
C LEU A 194 -9.03 9.20 5.97
N LYS A 195 -8.65 9.41 4.72
CA LYS A 195 -9.17 8.69 3.55
C LYS A 195 -8.05 7.87 2.95
N ILE A 196 -8.03 6.57 3.25
CA ILE A 196 -6.93 5.67 2.93
C ILE A 196 -7.30 4.76 1.77
N GLN A 197 -6.47 4.69 0.74
CA GLN A 197 -6.65 3.73 -0.35
C GLN A 197 -6.38 2.30 0.18
N GLN A 198 -7.35 1.41 0.02
CA GLN A 198 -7.35 0.10 0.71
C GLN A 198 -6.33 -0.93 0.22
N LYS A 199 -5.90 -0.86 -1.05
CA LYS A 199 -4.93 -1.76 -1.70
C LYS A 199 -3.47 -1.40 -1.44
N LEU A 200 -3.17 -0.11 -1.43
CA LEU A 200 -1.82 0.44 -1.25
C LEU A 200 -1.55 0.88 0.19
N GLY A 201 -2.59 1.19 0.96
CA GLY A 201 -2.45 1.72 2.31
C GLY A 201 -1.97 3.17 2.36
N VAL A 202 -2.16 3.95 1.27
CA VAL A 202 -1.73 5.35 1.18
C VAL A 202 -2.93 6.27 1.39
N PRO A 203 -2.84 7.31 2.25
CA PRO A 203 -3.89 8.31 2.40
C PRO A 203 -3.94 9.26 1.20
N LEU A 204 -5.13 9.51 0.66
CA LEU A 204 -5.37 10.53 -0.37
C LEU A 204 -5.79 11.89 0.23
N GLU A 205 -6.30 11.84 1.45
CA GLU A 205 -6.66 13.01 2.25
C GLU A 205 -6.54 12.64 3.72
N ALA A 206 -5.93 13.52 4.51
CA ALA A 206 -5.83 13.36 5.95
C ALA A 206 -6.05 14.71 6.60
N ARG A 207 -6.94 14.76 7.59
CA ARG A 207 -7.17 15.94 8.44
C ARG A 207 -7.19 15.48 9.89
N VAL A 208 -6.03 15.58 10.52
CA VAL A 208 -5.86 15.37 11.96
C VAL A 208 -6.07 16.71 12.64
N ARG A 209 -7.10 16.79 13.49
CA ARG A 209 -7.53 18.03 14.10
C ARG A 209 -7.49 17.88 15.61
N VAL A 210 -6.63 18.67 16.25
CA VAL A 210 -6.41 18.62 17.69
C VAL A 210 -6.43 20.01 18.29
N GLN A 211 -6.90 20.10 19.53
CA GLN A 211 -6.92 21.33 20.31
C GLN A 211 -6.07 21.17 21.55
N LEU A 212 -5.18 22.14 21.75
CA LEU A 212 -4.33 22.26 22.94
C LEU A 212 -5.06 23.10 23.98
N ASN A 213 -5.23 22.50 25.16
CA ASN A 213 -5.91 23.12 26.30
C ASN A 213 -4.97 23.19 27.50
N LEU A 214 -4.95 24.33 28.19
CA LEU A 214 -4.22 24.49 29.44
C LEU A 214 -5.16 24.24 30.61
N LYS A 215 -4.79 23.33 31.52
CA LYS A 215 -5.50 23.21 32.79
C LYS A 215 -5.04 24.32 33.72
N VAL A 216 -5.88 25.34 33.87
CA VAL A 216 -5.66 26.43 34.81
C VAL A 216 -6.33 26.05 36.12
N THR A 217 -5.56 26.04 37.20
CA THR A 217 -6.08 25.82 38.56
C THR A 217 -6.03 27.12 39.35
N HIS A 218 -7.04 27.37 40.16
CA HIS A 218 -7.07 28.50 41.07
C HIS A 218 -5.81 28.50 41.96
N SER A 219 -5.09 29.62 41.97
CA SER A 219 -3.88 29.83 42.78
C SER A 219 -4.16 30.81 43.91
N ASN A 220 -3.59 30.56 45.09
CA ASN A 220 -3.71 31.44 46.24
C ASN A 220 -2.72 32.63 46.20
N TYR A 221 -2.04 32.87 45.07
CA TYR A 221 -0.98 33.88 44.97
C TYR A 221 -1.24 34.89 43.84
N GLY A 222 -1.04 36.18 44.14
CA GLY A 222 -1.01 37.27 43.16
C GLY A 222 -2.30 37.47 42.34
N ILE A 223 -2.12 37.89 41.09
CA ILE A 223 -3.19 38.15 40.11
C ILE A 223 -3.92 36.84 39.73
N ALA A 224 -3.27 35.69 39.90
CA ALA A 224 -3.81 34.37 39.58
C ALA A 224 -5.00 33.94 40.47
N ARG A 225 -5.24 34.60 41.62
CA ARG A 225 -6.42 34.37 42.49
C ARG A 225 -7.76 34.65 41.82
N LYS A 226 -7.76 35.52 40.81
CA LYS A 226 -9.00 35.90 40.13
C LYS A 226 -9.37 34.94 39.00
N PHE A 227 -8.47 34.03 38.64
CA PHE A 227 -8.72 33.10 37.54
C PHE A 227 -9.48 31.88 38.05
N PRO A 228 -10.61 31.52 37.43
CA PRO A 228 -11.33 30.30 37.77
C PRO A 228 -10.51 29.07 37.35
N SER A 229 -10.79 27.94 38.01
CA SER A 229 -10.26 26.65 37.56
C SER A 229 -11.00 26.22 36.30
N ILE A 230 -10.34 26.25 35.14
CA ILE A 230 -10.93 25.96 33.84
C ILE A 230 -9.96 25.20 32.93
N MET A 231 -10.51 24.52 31.93
CA MET A 231 -9.75 24.01 30.79
C MET A 231 -9.72 25.10 29.72
N PHE A 232 -8.64 25.86 29.68
CA PHE A 232 -8.52 27.01 28.79
C PHE A 232 -8.02 26.59 27.40
N PRO A 233 -8.84 26.66 26.34
CA PRO A 233 -8.41 26.32 24.99
C PRO A 233 -7.45 27.39 24.49
N ILE A 234 -6.22 27.00 24.12
CA ILE A 234 -5.20 27.92 23.61
C ILE A 234 -5.37 28.07 22.10
N VAL A 235 -5.28 26.95 21.39
CA VAL A 235 -5.24 26.87 19.93
C VAL A 235 -5.69 25.49 19.51
N TRP A 236 -6.32 25.41 18.34
CA TRP A 236 -6.49 24.15 17.63
C TRP A 236 -5.76 24.23 16.30
N VAL A 237 -5.24 23.08 15.88
CA VAL A 237 -4.45 22.93 14.67
C VAL A 237 -5.05 21.83 13.82
N GLU A 238 -4.98 22.01 12.50
CA GLU A 238 -5.26 20.98 11.52
C GLU A 238 -3.93 20.61 10.87
N GLU A 239 -3.58 19.34 10.93
CA GLU A 239 -2.43 18.75 10.29
C GLU A 239 -2.87 17.70 9.27
N GLY A 240 -2.17 17.66 8.15
CA GLY A 240 -2.40 16.70 7.07
C GLY A 240 -2.43 17.37 5.70
N ALA A 241 -2.93 16.62 4.73
CA ALA A 241 -3.02 17.04 3.34
C ALA A 241 -4.47 16.94 2.86
N GLU A 242 -5.00 18.08 2.39
CA GLU A 242 -6.34 18.13 1.79
C GLU A 242 -6.37 17.38 0.45
N GLU A 243 -5.34 17.55 -0.37
CA GLU A 243 -5.18 16.88 -1.66
C GLU A 243 -3.71 16.53 -1.93
N LEU A 244 -3.50 15.35 -2.51
CA LEU A 244 -2.20 14.98 -3.08
C LEU A 244 -2.00 15.68 -4.43
N PRO A 245 -0.75 15.94 -4.84
CA PRO A 245 -0.44 16.40 -6.19
C PRO A 245 -1.06 15.53 -7.29
N ASP A 246 -1.57 16.17 -8.34
CA ASP A 246 -2.26 15.51 -9.46
C ASP A 246 -1.46 14.33 -10.07
N TYR A 247 -0.14 14.46 -10.17
CA TYR A 247 0.70 13.41 -10.73
C TYR A 247 0.67 12.15 -9.86
N LEU A 248 0.68 12.27 -8.53
CA LEU A 248 0.56 11.14 -7.60
C LEU A 248 -0.81 10.49 -7.70
N ILE A 249 -1.87 11.31 -7.74
CA ILE A 249 -3.25 10.79 -7.89
C ILE A 249 -3.38 9.99 -9.19
N ARG A 250 -2.80 10.46 -10.30
CA ARG A 250 -2.80 9.73 -11.59
C ARG A 250 -2.07 8.40 -11.50
N TRP A 251 -0.92 8.34 -10.82
CA TRP A 251 -0.20 7.08 -10.61
C TRP A 251 -0.97 6.10 -9.71
N ILE A 252 -1.59 6.61 -8.64
CA ILE A 252 -2.45 5.82 -7.77
C ILE A 252 -3.64 5.29 -8.57
N TYR A 253 -4.35 6.14 -9.31
CA TYR A 253 -5.47 5.74 -10.16
C TYR A 253 -5.08 4.68 -11.21
N LEU A 254 -3.95 4.88 -11.89
CA LEU A 254 -3.42 3.93 -12.87
C LEU A 254 -3.17 2.56 -12.23
N SER A 255 -2.46 2.54 -11.09
CA SER A 255 -2.09 1.30 -10.41
C SER A 255 -3.27 0.59 -9.74
N THR A 256 -4.19 1.31 -9.12
CA THR A 256 -5.27 0.70 -8.32
C THR A 256 -6.53 0.43 -9.13
N THR A 257 -6.92 1.38 -9.99
CA THR A 257 -8.21 1.31 -10.70
C THR A 257 -8.00 0.73 -12.10
N LEU A 258 -7.12 1.31 -12.90
CA LEU A 258 -6.95 0.92 -14.29
C LEU A 258 -6.25 -0.44 -14.44
N CYS A 259 -5.12 -0.64 -13.77
CA CYS A 259 -4.37 -1.90 -13.83
C CYS A 259 -5.16 -3.09 -13.28
N SER A 260 -6.05 -2.88 -12.30
CA SER A 260 -6.93 -3.96 -11.79
C SER A 260 -7.79 -4.59 -12.88
N TRP A 261 -8.18 -3.82 -13.91
CA TRP A 261 -8.93 -4.34 -15.06
C TRP A 261 -8.02 -4.72 -16.22
N LEU A 262 -7.07 -3.84 -16.56
CA LEU A 262 -6.20 -4.02 -17.73
C LEU A 262 -5.34 -5.28 -17.63
N VAL A 263 -4.76 -5.57 -16.46
CA VAL A 263 -3.85 -6.72 -16.28
C VAL A 263 -4.56 -8.04 -16.57
N PRO A 264 -5.73 -8.36 -15.98
CA PRO A 264 -6.49 -9.54 -16.36
C PRO A 264 -6.82 -9.61 -17.85
N PHE A 265 -7.31 -8.53 -18.46
CA PHE A 265 -7.67 -8.54 -19.88
C PHE A 265 -6.49 -8.83 -20.80
N VAL A 266 -5.35 -8.19 -20.57
CA VAL A 266 -4.12 -8.44 -21.34
C VAL A 266 -3.63 -9.87 -21.10
N SER A 267 -3.62 -10.32 -19.85
CA SER A 267 -3.22 -11.69 -19.49
C SER A 267 -4.06 -12.74 -20.21
N TYR A 268 -5.39 -12.69 -20.06
CA TYR A 268 -6.29 -13.60 -20.75
C TYR A 268 -6.20 -13.48 -22.28
N GLY A 269 -6.05 -12.27 -22.81
CA GLY A 269 -5.84 -12.04 -24.24
C GLY A 269 -4.59 -12.74 -24.78
N THR A 270 -3.46 -12.64 -24.07
CA THR A 270 -2.21 -13.32 -24.47
C THR A 270 -2.31 -14.84 -24.38
N ILE A 271 -3.03 -15.37 -23.38
CA ILE A 271 -3.28 -16.82 -23.25
C ILE A 271 -4.12 -17.33 -24.44
N VAL A 272 -5.21 -16.63 -24.79
CA VAL A 272 -6.06 -17.00 -25.93
C VAL A 272 -5.29 -16.92 -27.24
N LEU A 273 -4.51 -15.87 -27.44
CA LEU A 273 -3.66 -15.72 -28.61
C LEU A 273 -2.62 -16.85 -28.70
N GLY A 274 -1.96 -17.18 -27.59
CA GLY A 274 -1.01 -18.29 -27.51
C GLY A 274 -1.66 -19.63 -27.86
N ALA A 275 -2.85 -19.90 -27.31
CA ALA A 275 -3.61 -21.11 -27.61
C ALA A 275 -3.99 -21.18 -29.10
N PHE A 276 -4.45 -20.06 -29.68
CA PHE A 276 -4.78 -19.97 -31.10
C PHE A 276 -3.57 -20.26 -32.00
N LEU A 277 -2.38 -19.74 -31.65
CA LEU A 277 -1.15 -20.00 -32.39
C LEU A 277 -0.72 -21.48 -32.29
N ILE A 278 -0.82 -22.10 -31.11
CA ILE A 278 -0.52 -23.53 -30.91
C ILE A 278 -1.48 -24.40 -31.73
N VAL A 279 -2.79 -24.12 -31.67
CA VAL A 279 -3.79 -24.86 -32.46
C VAL A 279 -3.53 -24.69 -33.96
N SER A 280 -3.23 -23.47 -34.40
CA SER A 280 -2.90 -23.19 -35.81
C SER A 280 -1.64 -23.95 -36.27
N ALA A 281 -0.60 -24.01 -35.44
CA ALA A 281 0.61 -24.76 -35.71
C ALA A 281 0.33 -26.27 -35.78
N PHE A 282 -0.47 -26.79 -34.84
CA PHE A 282 -0.88 -28.20 -34.82
C PHE A 282 -1.68 -28.57 -36.06
N ILE A 283 -2.63 -27.74 -36.49
CA ILE A 283 -3.40 -27.94 -37.72
C ILE A 283 -2.47 -27.95 -38.95
N LYS A 284 -1.53 -27.01 -39.05
CA LYS A 284 -0.56 -26.98 -40.15
C LYS A 284 0.35 -28.21 -40.15
N ALA A 285 0.85 -28.63 -38.99
CA ALA A 285 1.68 -29.82 -38.86
C ALA A 285 0.90 -31.10 -39.22
N TYR A 286 -0.32 -31.24 -38.71
CA TYR A 286 -1.21 -32.37 -39.01
C TYR A 286 -1.49 -32.45 -40.52
N ARG A 287 -1.88 -31.34 -41.15
CA ARG A 287 -2.10 -31.28 -42.60
C ARG A 287 -0.84 -31.68 -43.39
N LYS A 288 0.35 -31.22 -42.97
CA LYS A 288 1.63 -31.58 -43.62
C LYS A 288 1.93 -33.08 -43.49
N VAL A 289 1.72 -33.68 -42.31
CA VAL A 289 1.95 -35.11 -42.07
C VAL A 289 0.98 -35.97 -42.88
N VAL A 290 -0.31 -35.64 -42.88
CA VAL A 290 -1.33 -36.36 -43.65
C VAL A 290 -1.03 -36.29 -45.16
N PHE A 291 -0.76 -35.10 -45.68
CA PHE A 291 -0.42 -34.93 -47.11
C PHE A 291 0.87 -35.66 -47.49
N THR A 292 1.87 -35.70 -46.60
CA THR A 292 3.09 -36.49 -46.83
C THR A 292 2.79 -37.98 -46.92
N ARG A 293 1.90 -38.51 -46.05
CA ARG A 293 1.48 -39.92 -46.13
C ARG A 293 0.75 -40.24 -47.43
N GLU A 294 -0.20 -39.42 -47.86
CA GLU A 294 -0.93 -39.63 -49.13
C GLU A 294 0.01 -39.65 -50.34
N ASN A 295 0.97 -38.72 -50.41
CA ASN A 295 1.94 -38.70 -51.50
C ASN A 295 2.89 -39.90 -51.48
N LEU A 296 3.25 -40.40 -50.29
CA LEU A 296 4.11 -41.56 -50.13
C LEU A 296 3.39 -42.86 -50.51
N GLU A 297 2.10 -42.98 -50.19
CA GLU A 297 1.19 -44.04 -50.66
C GLU A 297 1.06 -44.02 -52.20
N LEU A 298 0.80 -42.84 -52.80
CA LEU A 298 0.75 -42.66 -54.25
C LEU A 298 2.09 -42.98 -54.94
N GLY A 299 3.21 -42.59 -54.34
CA GLY A 299 4.55 -42.91 -54.82
C GLY A 299 4.82 -44.42 -54.81
N LYS A 300 4.46 -45.12 -53.71
CA LYS A 300 4.53 -46.58 -53.63
C LYS A 300 3.65 -47.25 -54.68
N ALA A 301 2.44 -46.75 -54.92
CA ALA A 301 1.53 -47.28 -55.94
C ALA A 301 2.08 -47.10 -57.38
N LYS A 302 2.71 -45.95 -57.68
CA LYS A 302 3.39 -45.72 -58.97
C LYS A 302 4.59 -46.63 -59.16
N LEU A 303 5.44 -46.81 -58.14
CA LEU A 303 6.58 -47.73 -58.21
C LEU A 303 6.14 -49.17 -58.46
N ARG A 304 5.07 -49.63 -57.80
CA ARG A 304 4.48 -50.97 -58.01
C ARG A 304 3.98 -51.18 -59.45
N ARG A 305 3.42 -50.14 -60.07
CA ARG A 305 2.97 -50.13 -61.47
C ARG A 305 4.15 -50.05 -62.47
N GLY A 306 5.21 -49.32 -62.12
CA GLY A 306 6.45 -49.28 -62.89
C GLY A 306 7.17 -50.62 -62.91
N SER A 307 7.26 -51.31 -61.76
CA SER A 307 7.87 -52.64 -61.67
C SER A 307 7.14 -53.70 -62.49
N SER A 308 5.80 -53.65 -62.60
CA SER A 308 5.06 -54.56 -63.49
C SER A 308 5.35 -54.32 -64.97
N PHE A 309 5.68 -53.08 -65.37
CA PHE A 309 6.05 -52.76 -66.75
C PHE A 309 7.44 -53.29 -67.11
N PHE A 310 8.41 -53.19 -66.20
CA PHE A 310 9.75 -53.76 -66.39
C PHE A 310 9.75 -55.29 -66.40
N ILE A 311 8.95 -55.93 -65.55
CA ILE A 311 8.82 -57.41 -65.50
C ILE A 311 8.16 -57.95 -66.78
N ASN A 312 7.11 -57.31 -67.30
CA ASN A 312 6.51 -57.72 -68.58
C ASN A 312 7.42 -57.42 -69.80
N GLY A 313 8.24 -56.37 -69.74
CA GLY A 313 9.25 -56.08 -70.77
C GLY A 313 10.35 -57.15 -70.84
N GLN A 314 10.79 -57.67 -69.70
CA GLN A 314 11.83 -58.71 -69.62
C GLN A 314 11.39 -60.05 -70.21
N HIS A 315 10.11 -60.44 -70.07
CA HIS A 315 9.58 -61.66 -70.68
C HIS A 315 9.58 -61.62 -72.23
N ARG A 316 9.56 -60.45 -72.86
CA ARG A 316 9.59 -60.32 -74.32
C ARG A 316 11.00 -60.43 -74.90
N LEU A 317 12.04 -60.12 -74.12
CA LEU A 317 13.44 -60.22 -74.55
C LEU A 317 14.05 -61.61 -74.29
N LEU A 318 13.50 -62.38 -73.34
CA LEU A 318 13.99 -63.72 -73.01
C LEU A 318 13.49 -64.84 -73.94
N ILE A 319 12.56 -64.55 -74.86
CA ILE A 319 12.02 -65.56 -75.81
C ILE A 319 12.85 -65.66 -77.10
N ILE A 320 13.77 -64.71 -77.38
CA ILE A 320 14.50 -64.64 -78.66
C ILE A 320 15.88 -65.32 -78.60
N ARG A 321 16.37 -65.73 -77.44
CA ARG A 321 17.68 -66.39 -77.30
C ARG A 321 17.50 -67.86 -76.99
N ASP A 322 17.60 -68.71 -78.02
CA ASP A 322 18.57 -69.83 -78.05
C ASP A 322 18.18 -70.88 -79.12
N SER A 323 18.71 -70.72 -80.34
CA SER A 323 18.96 -71.83 -81.25
C SER A 323 20.18 -71.53 -82.12
N TYR A 324 21.37 -71.92 -81.65
CA TYR A 324 22.56 -72.01 -82.51
C TYR A 324 23.30 -73.32 -82.25
N THR A 325 23.39 -74.11 -83.33
CA THR A 325 24.15 -75.35 -83.48
C THR A 325 25.64 -75.06 -83.66
N LEU A 326 26.48 -75.90 -83.05
CA LEU A 326 27.94 -75.89 -83.14
C LEU A 326 28.40 -76.40 -84.52
N LEU A 327 29.29 -75.65 -85.18
CA LEU A 327 30.12 -76.13 -86.28
C LEU A 327 31.59 -75.93 -85.90
N GLN A 328 32.36 -77.00 -86.06
CA GLN A 328 33.77 -77.14 -85.69
C GLN A 328 34.67 -77.08 -86.94
N ASP A 329 35.92 -76.70 -86.68
CA ASP A 329 37.16 -76.87 -87.46
C ASP A 329 37.56 -75.83 -88.54
N GLN A 330 38.42 -74.87 -88.11
CA GLN A 330 39.85 -74.63 -88.45
C GLN A 330 40.39 -74.89 -89.89
N PRO A 331 41.59 -74.36 -90.31
CA PRO A 331 42.59 -73.50 -89.63
C PRO A 331 43.27 -72.39 -90.50
N THR A 332 44.25 -71.69 -89.87
CA THR A 332 45.45 -70.98 -90.42
C THR A 332 45.28 -69.62 -91.12
N VAL A 333 46.22 -68.66 -91.13
CA VAL A 333 47.48 -68.26 -90.45
C VAL A 333 47.73 -66.80 -90.91
N ALA A 334 48.46 -66.00 -90.11
CA ALA A 334 49.31 -64.83 -90.45
C ALA A 334 49.02 -63.62 -89.53
N GLU A 335 49.83 -63.38 -88.49
CA GLU A 335 51.02 -62.51 -88.49
C GLU A 335 50.76 -61.06 -88.95
N THR A 336 50.82 -60.10 -88.02
CA THR A 336 52.00 -59.22 -87.87
C THR A 336 51.86 -58.25 -86.70
N SER A 337 53.01 -58.03 -86.07
CA SER A 337 53.41 -57.10 -85.00
C SER A 337 53.12 -55.62 -85.27
N PHE A 338 52.91 -54.82 -84.21
CA PHE A 338 53.88 -53.77 -83.81
C PHE A 338 53.53 -53.19 -82.42
N ASP A 339 54.59 -52.91 -81.66
CA ASP A 339 54.67 -52.56 -80.24
C ASP A 339 54.76 -51.01 -80.07
N PRO A 340 55.20 -50.42 -78.94
CA PRO A 340 54.39 -49.67 -77.97
C PRO A 340 54.75 -48.16 -77.89
N ASP A 341 53.97 -47.42 -77.09
CA ASP A 341 54.26 -46.26 -76.20
C ASP A 341 55.38 -45.24 -76.54
N PRO A 342 55.26 -44.01 -75.99
CA PRO A 342 55.72 -43.75 -74.62
C PRO A 342 54.65 -43.24 -73.64
#